data_AF-A0A453EI68-F1
#
_entry.id   AF-A0A453EI68-F1
#
_cell.length_a   1.000
_cell.length_b   1.000
_cell.length_c   1.000
_cell.angle_alpha   90.00
_cell.angle_beta   90.00
_cell.angle_gamma   90.00
#
_symmetry.space_group_name_H-M   'P 1'
#
loop_
_entity.id
_entity.type
_entity.pdbx_description
1 polymer ?
#
loop_
_entity_poly.entity_id
_entity_poly.type
_entity_poly.pdbx_seq_one_letter_code
_entity_poly.pdbx_strand_id
1 'polypeptide(L)'
;DMDTYEIVAVKIESSNSKHPQLFYEAKIYNALQGGSGIANVKWCGVDGEENVLIIDLLGPSLEDLFVYCGRKFTLKTVLMLADQMLTRIEFMHSKGYLHRDIKPDNFLMGLGRKANQVYVIDFGLAKRYRDSTTNRHIPYREHKNLTGTARYASSNTHLGIGKS
;
A
#
# COMPACT_ATOMS: atom_id res chain seq x y z
N ASP A 1 19.23 -16.95 -12.26
CA ASP A 1 19.90 -15.67 -12.45
C ASP A 1 20.04 -14.92 -11.13
N MET A 2 21.17 -15.11 -10.45
CA MET A 2 21.61 -14.32 -9.28
C MET A 2 22.57 -13.20 -9.72
N ASP A 3 22.45 -12.69 -10.95
CA ASP A 3 23.49 -11.86 -11.58
C ASP A 3 23.20 -10.35 -11.57
N THR A 4 22.15 -9.92 -10.88
CA THR A 4 21.95 -8.50 -10.56
C THR A 4 22.22 -8.29 -9.07
N TYR A 5 23.28 -7.55 -8.72
CA TYR A 5 23.56 -7.04 -7.37
C TYR A 5 22.51 -6.00 -6.90
N GLU A 6 21.26 -6.20 -7.28
CA GLU A 6 20.16 -5.31 -6.95
C GLU A 6 19.69 -5.61 -5.52
N ILE A 7 19.70 -4.57 -4.67
CA ILE A 7 19.15 -4.67 -3.32
C ILE A 7 17.62 -4.59 -3.41
N VAL A 8 16.94 -5.50 -2.73
CA VAL A 8 15.48 -5.68 -2.79
C VAL A 8 14.86 -5.61 -1.40
N ALA A 9 13.57 -5.33 -1.33
CA ALA A 9 12.80 -5.51 -0.10
C ALA A 9 12.14 -6.90 -0.13
N VAL A 10 12.28 -7.65 0.97
CA VAL A 10 11.70 -8.98 1.14
C VAL A 10 10.70 -8.93 2.29
N LYS A 11 9.44 -9.25 1.99
CA LYS A 11 8.39 -9.47 2.99
C LYS A 11 8.17 -10.97 3.12
N ILE A 12 8.11 -11.46 4.35
CA ILE A 12 7.98 -12.88 4.68
C ILE A 12 6.80 -13.04 5.63
N GLU A 13 6.00 -14.07 5.42
CA GLU A 13 4.86 -14.43 6.25
C GLU A 13 4.75 -15.95 6.36
N SER A 14 4.63 -16.47 7.58
CA SER A 14 4.45 -17.92 7.78
C SER A 14 3.20 -18.42 7.06
N SER A 15 3.35 -19.52 6.33
CA SER A 15 2.25 -20.21 5.66
C SER A 15 1.18 -20.70 6.64
N ASN A 16 1.56 -20.90 7.90
CA ASN A 16 0.69 -21.31 9.00
C ASN A 16 0.03 -20.13 9.73
N SER A 17 0.21 -18.88 9.25
CA SER A 17 -0.48 -17.72 9.79
C SER A 17 -2.00 -17.93 9.77
N LYS A 18 -2.68 -17.53 10.84
CA LYS A 18 -4.15 -17.65 10.95
C LYS A 18 -4.89 -16.90 9.84
N HIS A 19 -4.30 -15.84 9.32
CA HIS A 19 -4.86 -14.99 8.28
C HIS A 19 -3.76 -14.56 7.30
N PRO A 20 -3.32 -15.45 6.39
CA PRO A 20 -2.23 -15.13 5.46
C PRO A 20 -2.70 -14.10 4.43
N GLN A 21 -1.91 -13.05 4.24
CA GLN A 21 -2.24 -11.91 3.37
C GLN A 21 -1.24 -11.70 2.24
N LEU A 22 -0.05 -12.31 2.31
CA LEU A 22 1.05 -11.90 1.45
C LEU A 22 0.82 -12.21 -0.04
N PHE A 23 0.23 -13.37 -0.36
CA PHE A 23 -0.17 -13.67 -1.74
C PHE A 23 -1.30 -12.78 -2.26
N TYR A 24 -2.20 -12.35 -1.37
CA TYR A 24 -3.26 -11.41 -1.75
C TYR A 24 -2.66 -10.03 -2.07
N GLU A 25 -1.75 -9.55 -1.24
CA GLU A 25 -1.00 -8.33 -1.48
C GLU A 25 -0.23 -8.39 -2.81
N ALA A 26 0.48 -9.49 -3.10
CA ALA A 26 1.19 -9.69 -4.36
C ALA A 26 0.25 -9.62 -5.58
N LYS A 27 -0.96 -10.20 -5.48
CA LYS A 27 -1.98 -10.09 -6.55
C LYS A 27 -2.41 -8.64 -6.79
N ILE A 28 -2.52 -7.83 -5.74
CA ILE A 28 -2.86 -6.41 -5.88
C ILE A 28 -1.71 -5.64 -6.51
N TYR A 29 -0.46 -5.85 -6.07
CA TYR A 29 0.69 -5.26 -6.77
C TYR A 29 0.67 -5.58 -8.28
N ASN A 30 0.43 -6.84 -8.65
CA ASN A 30 0.35 -7.24 -10.05
C ASN A 30 -0.82 -6.57 -10.80
N ALA A 31 -1.96 -6.33 -10.15
CA ALA A 31 -3.08 -5.60 -10.75
C ALA A 31 -2.81 -4.09 -10.92
N LEU A 32 -1.87 -3.54 -10.13
CA LEU A 32 -1.48 -2.13 -10.12
C LEU A 32 -0.17 -1.85 -10.89
N GLN A 33 0.53 -2.90 -11.35
CA GLN A 33 1.77 -2.82 -12.12
C GLN A 33 1.69 -1.83 -13.30
N GLY A 34 2.80 -1.12 -13.54
CA GLY A 34 2.87 -0.02 -14.50
C GLY A 34 2.34 1.33 -13.98
N GLY A 35 1.69 1.36 -12.81
CA GLY A 35 1.26 2.60 -12.16
C GLY A 35 2.41 3.43 -11.60
N SER A 36 2.31 4.76 -11.69
CA SER A 36 3.26 5.66 -11.05
C SER A 36 3.22 5.51 -9.52
N GLY A 37 4.39 5.30 -8.90
CA GLY A 37 4.54 5.10 -7.46
C GLY A 37 3.99 3.78 -6.94
N ILE A 38 3.97 2.75 -7.80
CA ILE A 38 3.78 1.35 -7.42
C ILE A 38 5.13 0.64 -7.56
N ALA A 39 5.58 -0.06 -6.52
CA ALA A 39 6.80 -0.86 -6.59
C ALA A 39 6.59 -2.10 -7.48
N ASN A 40 7.63 -2.52 -8.21
CA ASN A 40 7.55 -3.73 -9.00
C ASN A 40 7.67 -4.97 -8.12
N VAL A 41 6.89 -6.00 -8.44
CA VAL A 41 7.07 -7.34 -7.90
C VAL A 41 8.17 -8.01 -8.71
N LYS A 42 9.24 -8.43 -8.01
CA LYS A 42 10.36 -9.16 -8.61
C LYS A 42 10.10 -10.66 -8.53
N TRP A 43 9.59 -11.12 -7.39
CA TRP A 43 9.23 -12.52 -7.18
C TRP A 43 8.18 -12.67 -6.08
N CYS A 44 7.37 -13.72 -6.18
CA CYS A 44 6.46 -14.12 -5.12
C CYS A 44 6.27 -15.64 -5.18
N GLY A 45 6.37 -16.30 -4.02
CA GLY A 45 6.29 -17.75 -3.94
C GLY A 45 6.38 -18.25 -2.50
N VAL A 46 6.61 -19.56 -2.37
CA VAL A 46 6.83 -20.23 -1.08
C VAL A 46 8.29 -20.66 -1.00
N ASP A 47 8.92 -20.43 0.15
CA ASP A 47 10.24 -20.96 0.49
C ASP A 47 10.14 -21.67 1.86
N GLY A 48 10.24 -23.00 1.86
CA GLY A 48 9.96 -23.82 3.04
C GLY A 48 8.52 -23.66 3.54
N GLU A 49 8.35 -23.23 4.79
CA GLU A 49 7.04 -22.95 5.41
C GLU A 49 6.66 -21.46 5.34
N GLU A 50 7.39 -20.66 4.55
CA GLU A 50 7.21 -19.21 4.48
C GLU A 50 6.68 -18.78 3.11
N ASN A 51 5.66 -17.92 3.11
CA ASN A 51 5.28 -17.13 1.95
C ASN A 51 6.25 -15.96 1.83
N VAL A 52 6.69 -15.67 0.62
CA VAL A 52 7.70 -14.64 0.36
C VAL A 52 7.25 -13.74 -0.79
N LEU A 53 7.45 -12.44 -0.60
CA LEU A 53 7.21 -11.40 -1.61
C LEU A 53 8.45 -10.52 -1.70
N ILE A 54 9.06 -10.48 -2.89
CA ILE A 54 10.21 -9.65 -3.20
C ILE A 54 9.76 -8.51 -4.11
N ILE A 55 9.99 -7.28 -3.67
CA ILE A 55 9.66 -6.05 -4.40
C ILE A 55 10.88 -5.12 -4.50
N ASP A 56 10.75 -4.08 -5.31
CA ASP A 56 11.72 -2.99 -5.35
C ASP A 56 12.00 -2.43 -3.94
N LEU A 57 13.28 -2.25 -3.61
CA LEU A 57 13.65 -1.49 -2.42
C LEU A 57 13.29 -0.02 -2.63
N LEU A 58 12.64 0.58 -1.62
CA LEU A 58 12.28 1.99 -1.59
C LEU A 58 13.06 2.72 -0.49
N GLY A 59 12.97 4.05 -0.51
CA GLY A 59 13.54 4.93 0.50
C GLY A 59 12.70 5.02 1.78
N PRO A 60 12.99 6.00 2.64
CA PRO A 60 12.30 6.16 3.92
C PRO A 60 10.81 6.46 3.75
N SER A 61 10.03 6.09 4.76
CA SER A 61 8.60 6.43 4.83
C SER A 61 8.40 7.92 5.13
N LEU A 62 7.18 8.43 4.91
CA LEU A 62 6.84 9.78 5.31
C LEU A 62 6.84 9.97 6.83
N GLU A 63 6.60 8.93 7.64
CA GLU A 63 6.77 9.03 9.10
C GLU A 63 8.25 9.19 9.47
N ASP A 64 9.16 8.41 8.85
CA ASP A 64 10.61 8.52 9.08
C ASP A 64 11.11 9.93 8.74
N LEU A 65 10.70 10.45 7.58
CA LEU A 65 11.04 11.81 7.15
C LEU A 65 10.41 12.87 8.06
N PHE A 66 9.19 12.63 8.54
CA PHE A 66 8.52 13.56 9.46
C PHE A 66 9.28 13.64 10.79
N VAL A 67 9.71 12.50 11.34
CA VAL A 67 10.56 12.45 12.54
C VAL A 67 11.89 13.13 12.28
N TYR A 68 12.55 12.84 11.16
CA TYR A 68 13.82 13.47 10.76
C TYR A 68 13.72 14.99 10.69
N CYS A 69 12.61 15.53 10.18
CA CYS A 69 12.34 16.97 10.11
C CYS A 69 11.86 17.59 11.43
N GLY A 70 12.06 16.93 12.58
CA GLY A 70 11.63 17.44 13.88
C GLY A 70 10.11 17.45 14.06
N ARG A 71 9.41 16.49 13.44
CA ARG A 71 7.95 16.33 13.46
C ARG A 71 7.21 17.56 12.93
N LYS A 72 7.79 18.22 11.93
CA LYS A 72 7.17 19.35 11.25
C LYS A 72 7.61 19.43 9.78
N PHE A 73 6.63 19.38 8.89
CA PHE A 73 6.84 19.73 7.48
C PHE A 73 6.43 21.17 7.21
N THR A 74 7.07 21.79 6.22
CA THR A 74 6.61 23.08 5.69
C THR A 74 5.32 22.92 4.90
N LEU A 75 4.54 23.98 4.76
CA LEU A 75 3.33 23.96 3.92
C LEU A 75 3.64 23.52 2.48
N LYS A 76 4.74 24.02 1.90
CA LYS A 76 5.20 23.61 0.56
C LYS A 76 5.39 22.10 0.46
N THR A 77 6.10 21.50 1.43
CA THR A 77 6.32 20.05 1.47
C THR A 77 4.99 19.30 1.58
N VAL A 78 4.09 19.73 2.46
CA VAL A 78 2.78 19.10 2.64
C VAL A 78 1.97 19.12 1.34
N LEU A 79 1.92 20.25 0.63
CA LEU A 79 1.18 20.38 -0.63
C LEU A 79 1.76 19.49 -1.74
N MET A 80 3.10 19.43 -1.86
CA MET A 80 3.76 18.57 -2.84
C MET A 80 3.53 17.08 -2.56
N LEU A 81 3.53 16.67 -1.29
CA LEU A 81 3.22 15.29 -0.90
C LEU A 81 1.74 14.97 -1.13
N ALA A 82 0.84 15.87 -0.75
CA ALA A 82 -0.60 15.69 -0.90
C ALA A 82 -1.00 15.46 -2.37
N ASP A 83 -0.44 16.24 -3.29
CA ASP A 83 -0.66 16.09 -4.74
C ASP A 83 -0.31 14.66 -5.23
N GLN A 84 0.87 14.17 -4.85
CA GLN A 84 1.30 12.82 -5.24
C GLN A 84 0.49 11.72 -4.54
N MET A 85 0.23 11.84 -3.23
CA MET A 85 -0.53 10.86 -2.45
C MET A 85 -1.96 10.72 -2.97
N LEU A 86 -2.63 11.83 -3.28
CA LEU A 86 -3.96 11.82 -3.89
C LEU A 86 -3.94 11.11 -5.24
N THR A 87 -2.92 11.39 -6.06
CA THR A 87 -2.73 10.70 -7.35
C THR A 87 -2.57 9.18 -7.18
N ARG A 88 -1.86 8.70 -6.12
CA ARG A 88 -1.75 7.25 -5.84
C ARG A 88 -3.08 6.64 -5.47
N ILE A 89 -3.82 7.30 -4.59
CA ILE A 89 -5.13 6.84 -4.12
C ILE A 89 -6.13 6.82 -5.28
N GLU A 90 -6.16 7.87 -6.10
CA GLU A 90 -6.98 7.95 -7.31
C GLU A 90 -6.64 6.81 -8.29
N PHE A 91 -5.35 6.57 -8.53
CA PHE A 91 -4.93 5.46 -9.39
C PHE A 91 -5.42 4.10 -8.87
N MET A 92 -5.25 3.80 -7.58
CA MET A 92 -5.77 2.56 -6.99
C MET A 92 -7.29 2.46 -7.15
N HIS A 93 -8.01 3.55 -6.91
CA HIS A 93 -9.46 3.61 -7.08
C HIS A 93 -9.85 3.38 -8.55
N SER A 94 -9.11 3.94 -9.51
CA SER A 94 -9.31 3.71 -10.94
C SER A 94 -9.12 2.23 -11.33
N LYS A 95 -8.32 1.48 -10.56
CA LYS A 95 -8.16 0.02 -10.73
C LYS A 95 -9.18 -0.80 -9.94
N GLY A 96 -10.10 -0.13 -9.22
CA GLY A 96 -11.21 -0.76 -8.50
C GLY A 96 -10.86 -1.24 -7.10
N TYR A 97 -9.75 -0.77 -6.51
CA TYR A 97 -9.30 -1.15 -5.17
C TYR A 97 -9.31 0.04 -4.21
N LEU A 98 -9.69 -0.21 -2.97
CA LEU A 98 -9.49 0.66 -1.81
C LEU A 98 -8.27 0.17 -1.04
N HIS A 99 -7.40 1.06 -0.59
CA HIS A 99 -6.24 0.68 0.23
C HIS A 99 -6.62 0.28 1.66
N ARG A 100 -7.54 1.03 2.29
CA ARG A 100 -8.03 0.85 3.67
C ARG A 100 -7.01 1.00 4.82
N ASP A 101 -5.76 1.36 4.56
CA ASP A 101 -4.76 1.66 5.60
C ASP A 101 -3.85 2.83 5.19
N ILE A 102 -4.47 3.97 4.91
CA ILE A 102 -3.76 5.20 4.53
C ILE A 102 -3.11 5.81 5.79
N LYS A 103 -1.79 5.79 5.85
CA LYS A 103 -0.97 6.33 6.94
C LYS A 103 0.42 6.72 6.44
N PRO A 104 1.15 7.62 7.11
CA PRO A 104 2.48 8.07 6.66
C PRO A 104 3.49 6.93 6.46
N ASP A 105 3.41 5.86 7.27
CA ASP A 105 4.26 4.68 7.16
C ASP A 105 4.09 3.92 5.83
N ASN A 106 2.91 3.99 5.21
CA ASN A 106 2.59 3.29 3.96
C ASN A 106 2.87 4.15 2.72
N PHE A 107 3.46 5.33 2.89
CA PHE A 107 3.97 6.14 1.79
C PHE A 107 5.48 6.30 1.91
N LEU A 108 6.21 5.82 0.92
CA LEU A 108 7.68 5.84 0.90
C LEU A 108 8.18 6.71 -0.23
N MET A 109 9.36 7.31 -0.07
CA MET A 109 10.04 7.97 -1.18
C MET A 109 10.77 6.93 -2.05
N GLY A 110 10.93 7.20 -3.34
CA GLY A 110 11.81 6.40 -4.20
C GLY A 110 13.29 6.56 -3.85
N LEU A 111 14.14 5.79 -4.53
CA LEU A 111 15.60 5.88 -4.43
C LEU A 111 16.22 6.50 -5.68
N GLY A 112 17.43 7.07 -5.54
CA GLY A 112 18.23 7.59 -6.65
C GLY A 112 17.46 8.58 -7.53
N ARG A 113 17.31 8.27 -8.83
CA ARG A 113 16.60 9.12 -9.80
C ARG A 113 15.10 9.30 -9.49
N LYS A 114 14.51 8.46 -8.64
CA LYS A 114 13.10 8.52 -8.23
C LYS A 114 12.91 9.07 -6.81
N ALA A 115 13.94 9.70 -6.22
CA ALA A 115 13.89 10.21 -4.85
C ALA A 115 12.84 11.31 -4.60
N ASN A 116 12.33 11.94 -5.65
CA ASN A 116 11.23 12.92 -5.57
C ASN A 116 9.83 12.30 -5.77
N GLN A 117 9.75 10.99 -5.99
CA GLN A 117 8.50 10.27 -6.25
C GLN A 117 8.01 9.58 -4.98
N VAL A 118 6.75 9.83 -4.63
CA VAL A 118 6.05 9.10 -3.56
C VAL A 118 5.53 7.78 -4.10
N TYR A 119 5.71 6.72 -3.31
CA TYR A 119 5.20 5.37 -3.52
C TYR A 119 4.17 5.04 -2.46
N VAL A 120 3.21 4.17 -2.80
CA VAL A 120 2.26 3.58 -1.84
C VAL A 120 2.55 2.09 -1.71
N ILE A 121 2.55 1.57 -0.48
CA ILE A 121 2.86 0.18 -0.16
C ILE A 121 1.81 -0.42 0.78
N ASP A 122 1.99 -1.71 1.13
CA ASP A 122 1.19 -2.45 2.10
C ASP A 122 -0.29 -2.61 1.71
N PHE A 123 -0.51 -3.49 0.74
CA PHE A 123 -1.87 -3.81 0.25
C PHE A 123 -2.52 -4.99 0.99
N GLY A 124 -1.97 -5.43 2.13
CA GLY A 124 -2.53 -6.56 2.90
C GLY A 124 -3.98 -6.33 3.33
N LEU A 125 -4.33 -5.07 3.63
CA LEU A 125 -5.69 -4.66 3.96
C LEU A 125 -6.48 -4.11 2.77
N ALA A 126 -5.92 -4.05 1.56
CA ALA A 126 -6.65 -3.49 0.43
C ALA A 126 -7.88 -4.35 0.08
N LYS A 127 -8.83 -3.76 -0.66
CA LYS A 127 -10.06 -4.44 -1.02
C LYS A 127 -10.67 -3.90 -2.30
N ARG A 128 -11.16 -4.81 -3.13
CA ARG A 128 -11.92 -4.47 -4.32
C ARG A 128 -13.27 -3.85 -3.97
N TYR A 129 -13.61 -2.70 -4.55
CA TYR A 129 -14.84 -1.96 -4.24
C TYR A 129 -15.83 -1.83 -5.39
N ARG A 130 -15.42 -2.26 -6.58
CA ARG A 130 -16.28 -2.38 -7.74
C ARG A 130 -15.91 -3.60 -8.56
N ASP A 131 -16.92 -4.20 -9.17
CA ASP A 131 -16.75 -5.29 -10.12
C ASP A 131 -16.02 -4.80 -11.40
N SER A 132 -15.10 -5.58 -11.97
CA SER A 132 -14.29 -5.14 -13.15
C SER A 132 -15.12 -4.95 -14.39
N THR A 133 -16.18 -5.75 -14.51
CA THR A 133 -16.89 -5.90 -15.76
C THR A 133 -18.08 -4.96 -15.78
N THR A 134 -18.81 -4.89 -14.67
CA THR A 134 -20.05 -4.11 -14.53
C THR A 134 -19.82 -2.75 -13.90
N ASN A 135 -18.63 -2.48 -13.34
CA ASN A 135 -18.36 -1.30 -12.49
C ASN A 135 -19.34 -1.15 -11.31
N ARG A 136 -20.12 -2.18 -10.99
CA ARG A 136 -21.12 -2.11 -9.92
C ARG A 136 -20.40 -1.94 -8.60
N HIS A 137 -20.76 -0.87 -7.90
CA HIS A 137 -20.27 -0.62 -6.57
C HIS A 137 -20.81 -1.69 -5.62
N ILE A 138 -19.94 -2.10 -4.72
CA ILE A 138 -20.18 -3.04 -3.65
C ILE A 138 -21.32 -2.54 -2.71
N PRO A 139 -22.18 -3.39 -2.12
CA PRO A 139 -23.28 -2.91 -1.29
C PRO A 139 -22.82 -2.26 0.03
N TYR A 140 -23.65 -1.39 0.59
CA TYR A 140 -23.45 -0.80 1.91
C TYR A 140 -23.68 -1.86 3.02
N ARG A 141 -22.87 -1.82 4.08
CA ARG A 141 -23.03 -2.67 5.28
C ARG A 141 -22.54 -1.95 6.55
N GLU A 142 -23.20 -2.24 7.65
CA GLU A 142 -22.86 -1.78 9.01
C GLU A 142 -22.29 -2.94 9.85
N HIS A 143 -21.82 -2.64 11.07
CA HIS A 143 -21.24 -3.59 12.03
C HIS A 143 -19.94 -4.28 11.57
N LYS A 144 -19.07 -3.55 10.86
CA LYS A 144 -17.73 -4.05 10.56
C LYS A 144 -16.74 -3.79 11.68
N ASN A 145 -15.83 -4.73 11.87
CA ASN A 145 -14.66 -4.53 12.71
C ASN A 145 -13.81 -3.39 12.15
N LEU A 146 -13.22 -2.59 13.06
CA LEU A 146 -12.23 -1.58 12.71
C LEU A 146 -11.12 -2.24 11.88
N THR A 147 -10.83 -1.68 10.71
CA THR A 147 -9.74 -2.13 9.82
C THR A 147 -8.80 -0.96 9.60
N GLY A 148 -7.50 -1.21 9.62
CA GLY A 148 -6.46 -0.19 9.48
C GLY A 148 -6.09 0.47 10.80
N THR A 149 -5.23 1.49 10.71
CA THR A 149 -4.65 2.15 11.88
C THR A 149 -5.62 3.17 12.50
N ALA A 150 -6.02 2.96 13.76
CA ALA A 150 -7.08 3.74 14.44
C ALA A 150 -6.89 5.26 14.38
N ARG A 151 -5.64 5.76 14.49
CA ARG A 151 -5.30 7.18 14.43
C ARG A 151 -5.70 7.85 13.11
N TYR A 152 -5.66 7.10 12.00
CA TYR A 152 -5.89 7.60 10.66
C TYR A 152 -7.22 7.09 10.06
N ALA A 153 -7.99 6.32 10.84
CA ALA A 153 -9.26 5.78 10.40
C ALA A 153 -10.32 6.88 10.27
N SER A 154 -11.16 6.78 9.22
CA SER A 154 -12.28 7.71 9.03
C SER A 154 -13.32 7.57 10.15
N SER A 155 -14.12 8.61 10.39
CA SER A 155 -15.22 8.54 11.36
C SER A 155 -16.20 7.39 11.06
N ASN A 156 -16.48 7.12 9.79
CA ASN A 156 -17.31 5.99 9.39
C ASN A 156 -16.69 4.64 9.75
N THR A 157 -15.37 4.51 9.58
CA THR A 157 -14.63 3.30 9.99
C THR A 157 -14.72 3.09 11.50
N HIS A 158 -14.60 4.15 12.30
CA HIS A 158 -14.78 4.10 13.77
C HIS A 158 -16.20 3.70 14.18
N LEU A 159 -17.22 4.09 13.39
CA LEU A 159 -18.62 3.69 13.60
C LEU A 159 -18.95 2.28 13.05
N GLY A 160 -17.95 1.55 12.55
CA GLY A 160 -18.15 0.21 11.95
C GLY A 160 -18.88 0.23 10.60
N ILE A 161 -18.96 1.40 9.95
CA ILE A 161 -19.59 1.57 8.64
C ILE A 161 -18.55 1.35 7.56
N GLY A 162 -18.78 0.40 6.66
CA GLY A 162 -17.84 0.10 5.58
C GLY A 162 -18.52 -0.44 4.33
N LYS A 163 -18.18 0.12 3.17
CA LYS A 163 -18.66 -0.41 1.89
C LYS A 163 -18.03 -1.81 1.68
N SER A 164 -18.85 -2.80 1.29
CA SER A 164 -18.50 -4.24 1.15
C SER A 164 -17.63 -4.65 -0.02
#